data_AF-A0A1S9CMN9-F1
#
_entry.id   AF-A0A1S9CMN9-F1
#
_cell.length_a   1.000
_cell.length_b   1.000
_cell.length_c   1.000
_cell.angle_alpha   90.00
_cell.angle_beta   90.00
_cell.angle_gamma   90.00
#
_symmetry.space_group_name_H-M   'P 1'
#
loop_
_entity.id
_entity.type
_entity.pdbx_description
1 polymer ?
#
loop_
_entity_poly.entity_id
_entity_poly.type
_entity_poly.pdbx_seq_one_letter_code
_entity_poly.pdbx_strand_id
1 'polypeptide(L)'
;MTKQVSKLDELQLILKEVIEQLKDIEGITLNQHQILLSDMTQDEKLKILEEMANYKNEMTLKIEAEEDKFQDLYKEVRPQLTSKSYVAELQSKIKELLDLKDVIIKMETTSVEIMDKQVKNVLGKLNIPMNSNQALSQYKKFEKN
;
A
#
# COMPACT_ATOMS: atom_id res chain seq x y z
N MET A 1 3.56 21.64 35.96
CA MET A 1 2.94 22.67 35.10
C MET A 1 2.84 22.10 33.70
N THR A 2 1.67 21.56 33.34
CA THR A 2 1.38 21.09 31.98
C THR A 2 1.28 22.31 31.07
N LYS A 3 2.23 22.46 30.13
CA LYS A 3 2.14 23.49 29.09
C LYS A 3 0.87 23.21 28.29
N GLN A 4 -0.08 24.13 28.32
CA GLN A 4 -1.23 24.11 27.43
C GLN A 4 -0.69 24.27 26.00
N VAL A 5 -0.76 23.20 25.21
CA VAL A 5 -0.35 23.18 23.80
C VAL A 5 -1.30 24.11 23.05
N SER A 6 -0.77 25.04 22.26
CA SER A 6 -1.64 25.91 21.47
C SER A 6 -2.32 25.11 20.36
N LYS A 7 -3.52 25.50 19.92
CA LYS A 7 -4.20 24.84 18.79
C LYS A 7 -3.34 24.84 17.50
N LEU A 8 -2.42 25.79 17.38
CA LEU A 8 -1.44 25.82 16.29
C LEU A 8 -0.37 24.73 16.48
N ASP A 9 0.14 24.54 17.69
CA ASP A 9 1.11 23.46 17.93
C ASP A 9 0.45 22.08 17.74
N GLU A 10 -0.83 21.95 18.06
CA GLU A 10 -1.63 20.74 17.84
C GLU A 10 -1.76 20.39 16.35
N LEU A 11 -1.97 21.37 15.45
CA LEU A 11 -1.93 21.12 14.00
C LEU A 11 -0.60 20.51 13.53
N GLN A 12 0.51 21.03 14.05
CA GLN A 12 1.83 20.51 13.66
C GLN A 12 2.06 19.10 14.20
N LEU A 13 1.53 18.81 15.39
CA LEU A 13 1.62 17.48 16.00
C LEU A 13 0.85 16.45 15.18
N ILE A 14 -0.39 16.77 14.78
CA ILE A 14 -1.21 15.88 13.94
C ILE A 14 -0.48 15.56 12.63
N LEU A 15 0.05 16.57 11.92
CA LEU A 15 0.79 16.32 10.69
C LEU A 15 2.04 15.46 10.90
N LYS A 16 2.74 15.66 12.02
CA LYS A 16 3.91 14.86 12.36
C LYS A 16 3.52 13.39 12.59
N GLU A 17 2.45 13.15 13.34
CA GLU A 17 1.95 11.80 13.61
C GLU A 17 1.50 11.10 12.32
N VAL A 18 0.78 11.80 11.43
CA VAL A 18 0.39 11.26 10.12
C VAL A 18 1.62 10.92 9.26
N ILE A 19 2.65 11.77 9.25
CA ILE A 19 3.89 11.51 8.52
C ILE A 19 4.61 10.27 9.07
N GLU A 20 4.68 10.11 10.39
CA GLU A 20 5.28 8.92 11.02
C GLU A 20 4.51 7.64 10.65
N GLN A 21 3.17 7.68 10.70
CA GLN A 21 2.33 6.55 10.29
C GLN A 21 2.49 6.23 8.79
N LEU A 22 2.64 7.24 7.92
CA LEU A 22 2.90 7.01 6.50
C LEU A 22 4.26 6.37 6.25
N LYS A 23 5.31 6.74 7.00
CA LYS A 23 6.63 6.09 6.91
C LYS A 23 6.57 4.62 7.32
N ASP A 24 5.76 4.29 8.32
CA ASP A 24 5.51 2.90 8.71
C ASP A 24 4.78 2.13 7.59
N ILE A 25 3.75 2.74 6.97
CA ILE A 25 3.05 2.16 5.80
C ILE A 25 4.00 1.94 4.62
N GLU A 26 4.88 2.89 4.34
CA GLU A 26 5.93 2.77 3.31
C GLU A 26 6.83 1.57 3.61
N GLY A 27 7.30 1.42 4.85
CA GLY A 27 8.10 0.28 5.29
C GLY A 27 7.39 -1.06 5.13
N ILE A 28 6.11 -1.13 5.50
CA ILE A 28 5.31 -2.35 5.29
C ILE A 28 5.13 -2.65 3.81
N THR A 29 4.89 -1.62 3.00
CA THR A 29 4.72 -1.78 1.54
C THR A 29 6.01 -2.26 0.89
N LEU A 30 7.18 -1.79 1.36
CA LEU A 30 8.48 -2.32 0.94
C LEU A 30 8.63 -3.80 1.31
N ASN A 31 8.25 -4.17 2.53
CA ASN A 31 8.33 -5.56 2.99
C ASN A 31 7.41 -6.48 2.18
N GLN A 32 6.18 -6.05 1.89
CA GLN A 32 5.28 -6.80 1.01
C GLN A 32 5.88 -7.01 -0.37
N HIS A 33 6.50 -5.97 -0.94
CA HIS A 33 7.20 -6.09 -2.23
C HIS A 33 8.32 -7.12 -2.18
N GLN A 34 9.14 -7.13 -1.11
CA GLN A 34 10.20 -8.12 -0.93
C GLN A 34 9.64 -9.54 -0.78
N ILE A 35 8.53 -9.72 -0.05
CA ILE A 35 7.87 -11.02 0.10
C ILE A 35 7.32 -11.52 -1.23
N LEU A 36 6.75 -10.65 -2.06
CA LEU A 36 6.29 -11.03 -3.40
C LEU A 36 7.43 -11.61 -4.25
N LEU A 37 8.62 -11.04 -4.12
CA LEU A 37 9.82 -11.41 -4.86
C LEU A 37 10.65 -12.54 -4.22
N SER A 38 10.34 -12.96 -2.99
CA SER A 38 11.12 -13.97 -2.27
C SER A 38 10.94 -15.38 -2.81
N ASP A 39 11.76 -16.33 -2.36
CA ASP A 39 11.66 -17.76 -2.71
C ASP A 39 10.71 -18.54 -1.77
N MET A 40 9.93 -17.85 -0.93
CA MET A 40 8.97 -18.47 -0.01
C MET A 40 7.88 -19.24 -0.75
N THR A 41 7.28 -20.23 -0.08
CA THR A 41 6.12 -20.93 -0.63
C THR A 41 4.93 -19.98 -0.78
N GLN A 42 4.01 -20.27 -1.71
CA GLN A 42 2.85 -19.40 -1.94
C GLN A 42 1.97 -19.26 -0.69
N ASP A 43 1.79 -20.33 0.08
CA ASP A 43 0.97 -20.31 1.30
C ASP A 43 1.60 -19.41 2.39
N GLU A 44 2.93 -19.48 2.57
CA GLU A 44 3.63 -18.61 3.51
C GLU A 44 3.59 -17.15 3.08
N LYS A 45 3.77 -16.88 1.77
CA LYS A 45 3.63 -15.52 1.22
C LYS A 45 2.25 -14.96 1.47
N LEU A 46 1.20 -15.71 1.13
CA LEU A 46 -0.19 -15.26 1.26
C LEU A 46 -0.50 -14.88 2.71
N LYS A 47 -0.16 -15.74 3.67
CA LYS A 47 -0.41 -15.49 5.09
C LYS A 47 0.24 -14.17 5.56
N ILE A 48 1.53 -13.97 5.26
CA ILE A 48 2.24 -12.77 5.72
C ILE A 48 1.73 -11.52 4.99
N LEU A 49 1.43 -11.61 3.69
CA LEU A 49 0.88 -10.50 2.92
C LEU A 49 -0.51 -10.08 3.45
N GLU A 50 -1.35 -11.03 3.84
CA GLU A 50 -2.66 -10.77 4.47
C GLU A 50 -2.51 -10.08 5.83
N GLU A 51 -1.61 -10.56 6.70
CA GLU A 51 -1.32 -9.92 7.99
C GLU A 51 -0.85 -8.47 7.80
N MET A 52 0.07 -8.24 6.86
CA MET A 52 0.56 -6.90 6.52
C MET A 52 -0.54 -6.01 5.92
N ALA A 53 -1.42 -6.56 5.08
CA ALA A 53 -2.51 -5.82 4.48
C ALA A 53 -3.54 -5.37 5.54
N ASN A 54 -3.88 -6.25 6.48
CA ASN A 54 -4.77 -5.91 7.58
C ASN A 54 -4.20 -4.80 8.46
N TYR A 55 -2.91 -4.91 8.82
CA TYR A 55 -2.26 -3.89 9.63
C TYR A 55 -2.19 -2.54 8.91
N LYS A 56 -1.85 -2.52 7.61
CA LYS A 56 -1.91 -1.28 6.81
C LYS A 56 -3.30 -0.69 6.77
N ASN A 57 -4.34 -1.51 6.60
CA ASN A 57 -5.71 -1.02 6.58
C ASN A 57 -6.09 -0.33 7.90
N GLU A 58 -5.71 -0.90 9.05
CA GLU A 58 -5.89 -0.24 10.35
C GLU A 58 -5.16 1.09 10.47
N MET A 59 -3.94 1.17 9.91
CA MET A 59 -3.17 2.42 9.90
C MET A 59 -3.78 3.46 8.96
N THR A 60 -4.26 3.06 7.78
CA THR A 60 -4.95 3.95 6.84
C THR A 60 -6.19 4.56 7.48
N LEU A 61 -7.01 3.76 8.17
CA LEU A 61 -8.20 4.28 8.88
C LEU A 61 -7.83 5.27 9.99
N LYS A 62 -6.71 5.05 10.69
CA LYS A 62 -6.19 6.00 11.70
C LYS A 62 -5.73 7.30 11.05
N ILE A 63 -5.00 7.21 9.94
CA ILE A 63 -4.55 8.38 9.18
C ILE A 63 -5.75 9.20 8.70
N GLU A 64 -6.77 8.56 8.13
CA GLU A 64 -7.99 9.25 7.67
C GLU A 64 -8.67 10.02 8.81
N ALA A 65 -8.78 9.40 9.99
CA ALA A 65 -9.35 10.06 11.16
C ALA A 65 -8.49 11.26 11.64
N GLU A 66 -7.15 11.15 11.61
CA GLU A 66 -6.26 12.27 11.94
C GLU A 66 -6.29 13.38 10.88
N GLU A 67 -6.44 13.04 9.60
CA GLU A 67 -6.60 14.03 8.53
C GLU A 67 -7.92 14.80 8.64
N ASP A 68 -9.00 14.14 9.03
CA ASP A 68 -10.28 14.81 9.31
C ASP A 68 -10.15 15.77 10.50
N LYS A 69 -9.51 15.34 11.60
CA LYS A 69 -9.21 16.21 12.74
C LYS A 69 -8.35 17.41 12.33
N PHE A 70 -7.32 17.17 11.51
CA PHE A 70 -6.48 18.24 10.98
C PHE A 70 -7.31 19.25 10.19
N GLN A 71 -8.19 18.80 9.30
CA GLN A 71 -9.03 19.68 8.49
C GLN A 71 -9.94 20.55 9.36
N ASP A 72 -10.57 19.96 10.37
CA ASP A 72 -11.46 20.69 11.27
C ASP A 72 -10.71 21.70 12.13
N LEU A 73 -9.58 21.30 12.72
CA LEU A 73 -8.73 22.20 13.49
C LEU A 73 -8.17 23.33 12.61
N TYR A 74 -7.78 23.03 11.37
CA TYR A 74 -7.27 24.00 10.43
C TYR A 74 -8.33 25.06 10.10
N LYS A 75 -9.59 24.67 9.88
CA LYS A 75 -10.69 25.63 9.65
C LYS A 75 -10.84 26.61 10.82
N GLU A 76 -10.69 26.14 12.06
CA GLU A 76 -10.80 26.98 13.25
C GLU A 76 -9.65 27.98 13.39
N VAL A 77 -8.42 27.55 13.14
CA VAL A 77 -7.22 28.38 13.39
C VAL A 77 -6.74 29.15 12.17
N ARG A 78 -7.25 28.85 10.97
CA ARG A 78 -6.90 29.55 9.72
C ARG A 78 -7.00 31.07 9.80
N PRO A 79 -8.02 31.69 10.43
CA PRO A 79 -8.07 33.14 10.57
C PRO A 79 -6.92 33.73 11.42
N GLN A 80 -6.32 32.91 12.27
CA GLN A 80 -5.26 33.29 13.21
C GLN A 80 -3.85 33.05 12.61
N LEU A 81 -3.76 32.35 11.47
CA LEU A 81 -2.52 32.07 10.75
C LEU A 81 -1.99 33.30 10.02
N THR A 82 -1.33 34.18 10.76
CA THR A 82 -0.73 35.43 10.24
C THR A 82 0.79 35.33 10.00
N SER A 83 1.45 34.38 10.66
CA SER A 83 2.89 34.18 10.54
C SER A 83 3.26 33.47 9.24
N LYS A 84 3.98 34.17 8.35
CA LYS A 84 4.49 33.58 7.10
C LYS A 84 5.41 32.39 7.34
N SER A 85 6.24 32.44 8.38
CA SER A 85 7.16 31.34 8.71
C SER A 85 6.41 30.08 9.10
N TYR A 86 5.36 30.23 9.91
CA TYR A 86 4.55 29.09 10.35
C TYR A 86 3.77 28.49 9.18
N VAL A 87 3.20 29.33 8.30
CA VAL A 87 2.51 28.85 7.09
C VAL A 87 3.46 28.09 6.17
N ALA A 88 4.70 28.57 5.99
CA ALA A 88 5.71 27.88 5.19
C ALA A 88 6.08 26.51 5.79
N GLU A 89 6.21 26.41 7.11
CA GLU A 89 6.46 25.13 7.79
C GLU A 89 5.29 24.14 7.59
N LEU A 90 4.05 24.61 7.75
CA LEU A 90 2.85 23.81 7.53
C LEU A 90 2.80 23.28 6.09
N GLN A 91 3.06 24.14 5.10
CA GLN A 91 3.14 23.77 3.69
C GLN A 91 4.23 22.74 3.43
N SER A 92 5.40 22.87 4.07
CA SER A 92 6.49 21.90 3.93
C SER A 92 6.10 20.53 4.45
N LYS A 93 5.42 20.44 5.61
CA LYS A 93 4.95 19.17 6.18
C LYS A 93 3.86 18.53 5.33
N ILE A 94 2.90 19.33 4.84
CA ILE A 94 1.86 18.84 3.92
C ILE A 94 2.50 18.30 2.63
N LYS A 95 3.53 18.98 2.11
CA LYS A 95 4.25 18.49 0.94
C LYS A 95 4.94 17.15 1.22
N GLU A 96 5.66 17.03 2.34
CA GLU A 96 6.30 15.76 2.75
C GLU A 96 5.26 14.62 2.83
N LEU A 97 4.10 14.88 3.43
CA LEU A 97 2.99 13.94 3.53
C LEU A 97 2.50 13.49 2.14
N LEU A 98 2.28 14.43 1.23
CA LEU A 98 1.83 14.13 -0.14
C LEU A 98 2.87 13.34 -0.93
N ASP A 99 4.15 13.73 -0.82
CA ASP A 99 5.26 13.03 -1.47
C ASP A 99 5.35 11.56 -0.97
N LEU A 100 5.16 11.32 0.34
CA LEU A 100 5.11 9.96 0.91
C LEU A 100 3.94 9.14 0.38
N LYS A 101 2.73 9.72 0.33
CA LYS A 101 1.55 9.05 -0.24
C LYS A 101 1.80 8.64 -1.69
N ASP A 102 2.40 9.51 -2.49
CA ASP A 102 2.73 9.23 -3.89
C ASP A 102 3.74 8.08 -4.02
N VAL A 103 4.75 8.00 -3.15
CA VAL A 103 5.71 6.89 -3.12
C VAL A 103 5.01 5.57 -2.80
N ILE A 104 4.19 5.55 -1.75
CA ILE A 104 3.41 4.37 -1.34
C ILE A 104 2.53 3.89 -2.49
N ILE A 105 1.77 4.79 -3.13
CA ILE A 105 0.88 4.45 -4.25
C ILE A 105 1.65 3.82 -5.42
N LYS A 106 2.83 4.36 -5.76
CA LYS A 106 3.67 3.80 -6.82
C LYS A 106 4.17 2.40 -6.48
N MET A 107 4.57 2.17 -5.23
CA MET A 107 5.00 0.86 -4.77
C MET A 107 3.87 -0.16 -4.77
N GLU A 108 2.68 0.23 -4.31
CA GLU A 108 1.48 -0.61 -4.35
C GLU A 108 1.10 -0.99 -5.78
N THR A 109 1.11 -0.01 -6.69
CA THR A 109 0.86 -0.25 -8.11
C THR A 109 1.84 -1.27 -8.67
N THR A 110 3.13 -1.14 -8.34
CA THR A 110 4.17 -2.09 -8.75
C THR A 110 3.93 -3.49 -8.17
N SER A 111 3.54 -3.58 -6.90
CA SER A 111 3.22 -4.85 -6.24
C SER A 111 2.02 -5.54 -6.89
N VAL A 112 0.97 -4.80 -7.24
CA VAL A 112 -0.20 -5.31 -7.97
C VAL A 112 0.20 -5.83 -9.35
N GLU A 113 1.06 -5.12 -10.09
CA GLU A 113 1.57 -5.60 -11.38
C GLU A 113 2.37 -6.90 -11.26
N ILE A 114 3.14 -7.08 -10.18
CA ILE A 114 3.85 -8.33 -9.89
C ILE A 114 2.86 -9.46 -9.63
N MET A 115 1.85 -9.23 -8.77
CA MET A 115 0.81 -10.21 -8.48
C MET A 115 0.07 -10.63 -9.75
N ASP A 116 -0.32 -9.68 -10.62
CA ASP A 116 -1.00 -9.98 -11.89
C ASP A 116 -0.12 -10.84 -12.82
N LYS A 117 1.18 -10.53 -12.93
CA LYS A 117 2.13 -11.36 -13.69
C LYS A 117 2.26 -12.77 -13.10
N GLN A 118 2.32 -12.89 -11.77
CA GLN A 118 2.40 -14.19 -11.10
C GLN A 118 1.12 -15.01 -11.34
N VAL A 119 -0.06 -14.40 -11.23
CA VAL A 119 -1.35 -15.04 -11.52
C VAL A 119 -1.39 -15.53 -12.97
N LYS A 120 -1.01 -14.70 -13.95
CA LYS A 120 -0.92 -15.09 -15.36
C LYS A 120 0.05 -16.25 -15.59
N ASN A 121 1.17 -16.29 -14.88
CA ASN A 121 2.12 -17.40 -14.98
C ASN A 121 1.56 -18.70 -14.39
N VAL A 122 0.79 -18.64 -13.30
CA VAL A 122 0.14 -19.82 -12.70
C VAL A 122 -1.01 -20.31 -13.59
N LEU A 123 -1.91 -19.42 -14.03
CA LEU A 123 -3.03 -19.75 -14.89
C LEU A 123 -2.60 -20.15 -16.31
N GLY A 124 -1.55 -19.53 -16.85
CA GLY A 124 -0.95 -19.88 -18.13
C GLY A 124 -0.30 -21.27 -18.11
N LYS A 125 0.25 -21.70 -16.96
CA LYS A 125 0.73 -23.08 -16.75
C LYS A 125 -0.40 -24.10 -16.58
N LEU A 126 -1.59 -23.68 -16.15
CA LEU A 126 -2.79 -24.52 -16.08
C LEU A 126 -3.42 -24.80 -17.46
N ASN A 127 -3.00 -24.09 -18.52
CA ASN A 127 -3.38 -24.34 -19.91
C ASN A 127 -2.55 -25.46 -20.59
N ILE A 128 -2.31 -26.56 -19.89
CA ILE A 128 -1.95 -27.84 -20.53
C ILE A 128 -2.76 -28.95 -19.86
N PRO A 129 -3.83 -29.41 -20.55
CA PRO A 129 -3.89 -30.84 -20.79
C PRO A 129 -4.47 -31.12 -22.18
N MET A 130 -3.61 -31.31 -23.18
CA MET A 130 -3.85 -32.29 -24.24
C MET A 130 -2.55 -32.53 -24.97
N ASN A 131 -1.83 -33.58 -24.55
CA ASN A 131 -0.85 -34.18 -25.44
C ASN A 131 -1.64 -34.93 -26.52
N SER A 132 -1.87 -34.22 -27.62
CA SER A 132 -2.48 -34.58 -28.90
C SER A 132 -2.01 -35.93 -29.50
N ASN A 133 -0.94 -36.52 -28.96
CA ASN A 133 -0.42 -37.84 -29.32
C ASN A 133 -1.27 -39.03 -28.81
N GLN A 134 -2.09 -38.86 -27.76
CA GLN A 134 -3.06 -39.91 -27.35
C GLN A 134 -4.32 -39.94 -28.22
N ALA A 135 -4.72 -38.80 -28.81
CA ALA A 135 -5.85 -38.74 -29.74
C ALA A 135 -5.51 -39.37 -31.10
N LEU A 136 -4.28 -39.15 -31.61
CA LEU A 136 -3.80 -39.74 -32.86
C LEU A 136 -3.54 -41.25 -32.80
N SER A 137 -3.25 -41.80 -31.62
CA SER A 137 -3.01 -43.24 -31.42
C SER A 137 -4.27 -44.09 -31.29
N GLN A 138 -5.43 -43.48 -31.02
CA GLN A 138 -6.73 -44.17 -31.12
C GLN A 138 -7.29 -44.18 -32.54
N TYR A 139 -7.05 -43.14 -33.34
CA TYR A 139 -7.50 -43.11 -34.74
C TYR A 139 -6.79 -44.17 -35.62
N LYS A 140 -5.50 -44.40 -35.40
CA LYS A 140 -4.71 -45.41 -36.15
C LYS A 140 -5.04 -46.88 -35.80
N LYS A 141 -5.80 -47.14 -34.73
CA LYS A 141 -6.23 -48.50 -34.38
C LYS A 141 -7.47 -48.96 -35.15
N PHE A 142 -8.19 -48.06 -35.81
CA PHE A 142 -9.38 -48.39 -36.62
C PHE A 142 -9.12 -48.42 -38.13
N GLU A 143 -7.95 -47.98 -38.61
CA GLU A 143 -7.55 -48.04 -40.04
C GLU A 143 -6.76 -49.31 -40.42
N LYS A 144 -6.59 -50.26 -39.51
CA LYS A 144 -6.05 -51.60 -39.82
C LYS A 144 -7.08 -52.69 -39.48
N ASN A 145 -8.23 -52.62 -40.13
CA ASN A 145 -8.97 -53.81 -40.54
C ASN A 145 -8.73 -54.01 -42.03
#